data_AF-A0A934KKZ3-F1
#
_entry.id   AF-A0A934KKZ3-F1
#
_cell.length_a   1.000
_cell.length_b   1.000
_cell.length_c   1.000
_cell.angle_alpha   90.00
_cell.angle_beta   90.00
_cell.angle_gamma   90.00
#
_symmetry.space_group_name_H-M   'P 1'
#
loop_
_entity.id
_entity.type
_entity.pdbx_description
1 polymer ?
#
loop_
_entity_poly.entity_id
_entity_poly.type
_entity_poly.pdbx_seq_one_letter_code
_entity_poly.pdbx_strand_id
1 'polypeptide(L)' 'MEGLSDQPTDSPLPSDREMIGRLCHELRQPLVVALGYVSMLDDGAFGELPVEARAILTTVSERLDAMNAIMDRLTNPG' A
#
# COMPACT_ATOMS: atom_id res chain seq x y z
N MET A 1 12.75 -48.02 18.34
CA MET A 1 13.35 -46.68 18.37
C MET A 1 13.69 -46.34 16.94
N GLU A 2 13.42 -45.09 16.56
CA GLU A 2 13.84 -44.42 15.33
C GLU A 2 13.05 -44.66 14.03
N GLY A 3 12.91 -43.53 13.34
CA GLY A 3 11.93 -43.22 12.31
C GLY A 3 11.46 -41.77 12.47
N LEU A 4 12.36 -40.88 12.94
CA LEU A 4 12.11 -39.44 12.96
C LEU A 4 12.00 -39.01 11.50
N SER A 5 10.78 -38.69 11.08
CA SER A 5 10.46 -38.16 9.77
C SER A 5 11.18 -36.82 9.60
N ASP A 6 12.40 -36.86 9.09
CA ASP A 6 13.11 -35.71 8.56
C ASP A 6 12.43 -35.32 7.24
N GLN A 7 11.27 -34.67 7.33
CA GLN A 7 10.74 -33.94 6.19
C GLN A 7 11.55 -32.65 6.10
N PRO A 8 12.34 -32.44 5.03
CA PRO A 8 13.05 -31.19 4.87
C PRO A 8 11.99 -30.08 4.76
N THR A 9 12.00 -29.17 5.73
CA THR A 9 11.30 -27.89 5.65
C THR A 9 11.99 -27.01 4.62
N ASP A 10 11.93 -27.40 3.34
CA ASP A 10 12.41 -26.60 2.23
C ASP A 10 11.17 -26.02 1.53
N SER A 11 10.51 -25.08 2.22
CA SER A 11 9.60 -24.18 1.50
C SER A 11 10.48 -23.32 0.61
N PRO A 12 10.29 -23.33 -0.72
CA PRO A 12 11.06 -22.47 -1.60
C PRO A 12 10.86 -21.02 -1.15
N LEU A 13 11.96 -20.27 -1.07
CA LEU A 13 11.89 -18.83 -0.84
C LEU A 13 10.92 -18.23 -1.86
N PRO A 14 10.00 -17.34 -1.44
CA PRO A 14 9.07 -16.72 -2.36
C PRO A 14 9.84 -16.04 -3.49
N SER A 15 9.33 -16.17 -4.72
CA SER A 15 9.91 -15.46 -5.85
C SER A 15 9.88 -13.95 -5.61
N ASP A 16 10.81 -13.20 -6.23
CA ASP A 16 10.82 -11.74 -6.15
C ASP A 16 9.44 -11.14 -6.49
N ARG A 17 8.71 -11.77 -7.41
CA ARG A 17 7.35 -11.37 -7.80
C ARG A 17 6.33 -11.60 -6.68
N GLU A 18 6.36 -12.74 -6.01
CA GLU A 18 5.50 -13.01 -4.86
C GLU A 18 5.81 -12.06 -3.69
N MET A 19 7.09 -11.76 -3.47
CA MET A 19 7.50 -10.77 -2.48
C MET A 19 6.98 -9.38 -2.82
N ILE A 20 7.15 -8.91 -4.06
CA ILE A 20 6.62 -7.63 -4.54
C ILE A 20 5.09 -7.58 -4.40
N GLY A 21 4.40 -8.67 -4.76
CA GLY A 21 2.95 -8.79 -4.63
C GLY A 21 2.48 -8.61 -3.19
N ARG A 22 3.13 -9.28 -2.23
CA ARG A 22 2.84 -9.14 -0.80
C ARG A 22 3.11 -7.72 -0.29
N LEU A 23 4.27 -7.15 -0.61
CA LEU A 23 4.62 -5.79 -0.21
C LEU A 23 3.61 -4.76 -0.76
N CYS A 24 3.21 -4.88 -2.02
CA CYS A 24 2.20 -3.99 -2.61
C CYS A 24 0.82 -4.17 -1.94
N HIS A 25 0.45 -5.40 -1.60
CA HIS A 25 -0.80 -5.65 -0.87
C HIS A 25 -0.78 -4.99 0.52
N GLU A 26 0.31 -5.16 1.28
CA GLU A 26 0.49 -4.55 2.59
C GLU A 26 0.49 -3.02 2.53
N LEU A 27 1.05 -2.43 1.47
CA LEU A 27 1.08 -0.98 1.26
C LEU A 27 -0.26 -0.39 0.80
N ARG A 28 -1.10 -1.13 0.09
CA ARG A 28 -2.44 -0.65 -0.32
C ARG A 28 -3.29 -0.25 0.88
N GLN A 29 -3.26 -1.03 1.96
CA GLN A 29 -4.07 -0.76 3.15
C GLN A 29 -3.77 0.62 3.79
N PRO A 30 -2.53 0.97 4.18
CA PRO A 30 -2.23 2.29 4.71
C PRO A 30 -2.43 3.42 3.70
N LEU A 31 -2.26 3.18 2.39
CA LEU A 31 -2.53 4.19 1.36
C LEU A 31 -4.01 4.52 1.21
N VAL A 32 -4.89 3.52 1.26
CA VAL A 32 -6.36 3.72 1.27
C VAL A 32 -6.77 4.55 2.48
N VAL A 33 -6.19 4.26 3.65
CA VAL A 33 -6.45 5.05 4.88
C VAL A 33 -5.97 6.49 4.72
N ALA A 34 -4.78 6.72 4.18
CA ALA A 34 -4.25 8.06 3.95
C ALA A 34 -5.13 8.86 2.98
N LEU A 35 -5.57 8.26 1.87
CA LEU A 35 -6.51 8.87 0.93
C LEU A 35 -7.84 9.22 1.61
N GLY A 36 -8.36 8.33 2.46
CA GLY A 36 -9.56 8.58 3.25
C GLY A 36 -9.41 9.81 4.15
N TYR A 37 -8.29 9.95 4.84
CA TYR A 37 -8.03 11.15 5.66
C TYR A 37 -7.90 12.42 4.83
N VAL A 38 -7.24 12.36 3.65
CA VAL A 38 -7.14 13.51 2.75
C VAL A 38 -8.52 13.93 2.24
N SER A 39 -9.37 12.97 1.86
CA SER A 39 -10.77 13.23 1.46
C SER A 39 -11.55 13.89 2.59
N MET A 40 -11.47 13.33 3.81
CA MET A 40 -12.17 13.89 4.98
C MET A 40 -11.68 15.30 5.35
N LEU A 41 -10.38 15.57 5.18
CA LEU A 41 -9.81 16.91 5.37
C LEU A 41 -10.33 17.89 4.32
N ASP A 42 -10.44 17.48 3.06
CA ASP A 42 -10.98 18.32 1.99
C ASP A 42 -12.48 18.59 2.17
N ASP A 43 -13.24 17.58 2.63
CA ASP A 43 -14.65 17.70 2.99
C ASP A 43 -14.90 18.56 4.25
N GLY A 44 -13.85 18.96 4.96
CA GLY A 44 -13.94 19.78 6.18
C GLY A 44 -14.39 19.01 7.42
N ALA A 45 -14.29 17.68 7.42
CA ALA A 45 -14.72 16.82 8.53
C ALA A 45 -13.96 17.11 9.85
N PHE A 46 -12.77 17.70 9.75
CA PHE A 46 -11.92 18.08 10.89
C PHE A 46 -11.93 19.60 11.16
N GLY A 47 -12.91 20.33 10.60
CA GLY A 47 -12.97 21.79 10.63
C GLY A 47 -12.37 22.43 9.38
N GLU A 48 -12.47 23.76 9.30
CA GLU A 48 -11.91 24.48 8.16
C GLU A 48 -10.40 24.56 8.21
N LEU A 49 -9.77 24.19 7.10
CA LEU A 49 -8.34 24.35 6.88
C LEU A 49 -8.04 25.73 6.31
N PRO A 50 -6.91 26.35 6.69
CA PRO A 50 -6.38 27.51 5.99
C PRO A 50 -6.27 27.24 4.49
N VAL A 51 -6.45 28.28 3.67
CA VAL A 51 -6.43 28.17 2.20
C VAL A 51 -5.12 27.54 1.70
N GLU A 52 -4.00 27.89 2.34
CA GLU A 52 -2.67 27.37 2.04
C GLU A 52 -2.57 25.85 2.32
N ALA A 53 -3.22 25.39 3.39
CA ALA A 53 -3.28 23.97 3.75
C ALA A 53 -4.21 23.20 2.81
N ARG A 54 -5.35 23.78 2.41
CA ARG A 54 -6.24 23.15 1.41
C ARG A 54 -5.55 23.01 0.05
N ALA A 55 -4.76 24.01 -0.36
CA ALA A 55 -4.03 23.97 -1.62
C ALA A 55 -3.02 22.81 -1.68
N ILE A 56 -2.39 22.43 -0.56
CA ILE A 56 -1.44 21.31 -0.55
C ILE A 56 -2.15 19.95 -0.53
N LEU A 57 -3.40 19.85 -0.06
CA LEU A 57 -4.14 18.57 -0.02
C LEU A 57 -4.33 17.96 -1.41
N THR A 58 -4.60 18.78 -2.43
CA THR A 58 -4.66 18.31 -3.82
C THR A 58 -3.36 17.63 -4.23
N THR A 59 -2.22 18.25 -3.91
CA THR A 59 -0.90 17.67 -4.19
C THR A 59 -0.68 16.37 -3.43
N VAL A 60 -1.09 16.30 -2.15
CA VAL A 60 -0.96 15.06 -1.35
C VAL A 60 -1.80 13.94 -1.98
N SER A 61 -3.06 14.22 -2.35
CA SER A 61 -3.93 13.23 -2.98
C SER A 61 -3.31 12.69 -4.28
N GLU A 62 -2.84 13.57 -5.16
CA GLU A 62 -2.20 13.16 -6.43
C GLU A 62 -0.99 12.25 -6.20
N ARG A 63 -0.21 12.49 -5.13
CA ARG A 63 0.95 11.65 -4.81
C ARG A 63 0.54 10.27 -4.30
N LEU A 64 -0.50 10.19 -3.48
CA LEU A 64 -1.04 8.92 -3.00
C LEU A 64 -1.62 8.09 -4.16
N ASP A 65 -2.32 8.74 -5.09
CA ASP A 65 -2.83 8.09 -6.31
C ASP A 65 -1.69 7.60 -7.22
N ALA A 66 -0.64 8.40 -7.36
CA ALA A 66 0.55 7.98 -8.10
C ALA A 66 1.22 6.73 -7.48
N MET A 67 1.25 6.61 -6.15
CA MET A 67 1.75 5.42 -5.46
C MET A 67 0.89 4.18 -5.77
N ASN A 68 -0.44 4.32 -5.74
CA ASN A 68 -1.35 3.25 -6.15
C ASN A 68 -1.09 2.79 -7.60
N ALA A 69 -0.96 3.74 -8.52
CA ALA A 69 -0.66 3.42 -9.91
C ALA A 69 0.71 2.73 -10.10
N ILE A 70 1.71 3.06 -9.29
CA ILE A 70 3.01 2.36 -9.29
C ILE A 70 2.83 0.92 -8.81
N MET A 71 2.13 0.69 -7.69
CA MET A 71 1.89 -0.65 -7.15
C MET A 71 1.11 -1.54 -8.12
N ASP A 72 0.14 -0.98 -8.83
CA ASP A 72 -0.64 -1.72 -9.82
C ASP A 72 0.24 -2.16 -11.01
N ARG A 73 1.14 -1.29 -11.48
CA ARG A 73 2.12 -1.65 -12.52
C ARG A 73 3.10 -2.73 -12.06
N LEU A 74 3.51 -2.70 -10.78
CA LEU A 74 4.42 -3.71 -10.22
C LEU A 74 3.75 -5.08 -10.04
N THR A 75 2.43 -5.11 -9.80
CA THR A 75 1.69 -6.35 -9.52
C THR A 75 1.00 -6.94 -10.76
N ASN A 76 0.70 -6.11 -11.76
CA ASN A 76 0.12 -6.54 -13.04
C ASN A 76 0.94 -6.02 -14.24
N PRO A 77 2.17 -6.54 -14.45
CA PRO A 77 2.89 -6.27 -15.68
C PRO A 77 2.14 -6.96 -16.82
N GLY A 78 1.73 -6.17 -17.83
CA GLY A 78 1.16 -6.70 -19.07
C GLY A 78 2.09 -7.67 -19.78
#